data_AF-A0A1J3DE33-F1
#
_entry.id   AF-A0A1J3DE33-F1
#
_cell.length_a   1.000
_cell.length_b   1.000
_cell.length_c   1.000
_cell.angle_alpha   90.00
_cell.angle_beta   90.00
_cell.angle_gamma   90.00
#
_symmetry.space_group_name_H-M   'P 1'
#
loop_
_entity.id
_entity.type
_entity.pdbx_description
1 polymer ?
#
loop_
_entity_poly.entity_id
_entity_poly.type
_entity_poly.pdbx_seq_one_letter_code
_entity_poly.pdbx_strand_id
1 'polypeptide(L)'
;SELRSNIARSLSELEMFTEDGDNMDTPKRKIAINERMEDLVSASLAVEDALVGLFDHSDHTLQRRVVETYIRRLYQPYIVKESVRMQWHRSGLFASWEFLEDHTERKNFGSDDQETSEKVFVEKRRKKKRGAMVIIKSLQLLPSIISTALTEIEHNDYEPAGDPISGNIMHIAILGINNQMSLLQDCENEDQAQARVNKL
;
A
#
# COMPACT_ATOMS: atom_id res chain seq x y z
N SER A 1 -7.83 -19.25 -3.25
CA SER A 1 -8.94 -19.10 -4.21
C SER A 1 -8.40 -19.18 -5.64
N GLU A 2 -9.28 -19.35 -6.62
CA GLU A 2 -8.92 -19.33 -8.04
C GLU A 2 -8.34 -17.96 -8.45
N LEU A 3 -8.97 -16.86 -8.03
CA LEU A 3 -8.49 -15.50 -8.27
C LEU A 3 -7.07 -15.27 -7.75
N ARG A 4 -6.77 -15.67 -6.51
CA ARG A 4 -5.42 -15.59 -5.92
C ARG A 4 -4.40 -16.33 -6.77
N SER A 5 -4.75 -17.54 -7.23
CA SER A 5 -3.87 -18.38 -8.05
C SER A 5 -3.63 -17.78 -9.43
N ASN A 6 -4.67 -17.18 -10.03
CA ASN A 6 -4.58 -16.51 -11.32
C ASN A 6 -3.72 -15.25 -11.25
N ILE A 7 -3.88 -14.43 -10.20
CA ILE A 7 -3.03 -13.26 -9.96
C ILE A 7 -1.58 -13.70 -9.74
N ALA A 8 -1.35 -14.72 -8.89
CA ALA A 8 -0.01 -15.23 -8.62
C ALA A 8 0.68 -15.67 -9.91
N ARG A 9 -0.02 -16.43 -10.78
CA ARG A 9 0.51 -16.86 -12.08
C ARG A 9 0.79 -15.69 -13.01
N SER A 10 -0.18 -14.77 -13.14
CA SER A 10 -0.11 -13.62 -14.05
C SER A 10 1.06 -12.68 -13.72
N LEU A 11 1.30 -12.45 -12.43
CA LEU A 11 2.39 -11.59 -11.96
C LEU A 11 3.71 -12.34 -11.74
N SER A 12 3.70 -13.68 -11.80
CA SER A 12 4.92 -14.49 -11.81
C SER A 12 5.51 -14.51 -13.22
N GLU A 13 6.84 -14.43 -13.31
CA GLU A 13 7.53 -14.54 -14.60
C GLU A 13 7.40 -15.93 -15.24
N LEU A 14 6.84 -16.90 -14.51
CA LEU A 14 6.80 -18.31 -14.87
C LEU A 14 5.95 -18.63 -16.11
N GLU A 15 4.97 -17.79 -16.45
CA GLU A 15 4.12 -18.00 -17.63
C GLU A 15 4.75 -17.47 -18.93
N MET A 16 5.91 -16.83 -18.83
CA MET A 16 6.60 -16.24 -19.99
C MET A 16 7.59 -17.17 -20.68
N PHE A 17 7.69 -18.41 -20.23
CA PHE A 17 8.38 -19.47 -20.97
C PHE A 17 7.39 -20.04 -21.99
N THR A 18 7.38 -19.48 -23.20
CA THR A 18 6.71 -20.14 -24.32
C THR A 18 7.45 -21.44 -24.63
N GLU A 19 6.70 -22.50 -24.91
CA GLU A 19 7.22 -23.85 -25.21
C GLU A 19 8.17 -23.85 -26.42
N ASP A 20 8.01 -22.87 -27.31
CA ASP A 20 8.96 -22.57 -28.37
C ASP A 20 10.03 -21.60 -27.85
N GLY A 21 11.15 -22.16 -27.35
CA GLY A 21 12.55 -21.72 -27.24
C GLY A 21 13.02 -20.25 -27.34
N ASP A 22 12.15 -19.27 -27.56
CA ASP A 22 12.46 -17.87 -27.76
C ASP A 22 12.34 -17.20 -26.40
N ASN A 23 13.48 -17.06 -25.74
CA ASN A 23 13.59 -16.42 -24.44
C ASN A 23 13.14 -14.96 -24.62
N MET A 24 11.87 -14.65 -24.31
CA MET A 24 11.33 -13.30 -24.40
C MET A 24 12.33 -12.31 -23.80
N ASP A 25 12.81 -11.37 -24.61
CA ASP A 25 13.82 -10.38 -24.19
C ASP A 25 13.41 -9.80 -22.83
N THR A 26 14.37 -9.70 -21.90
CA THR A 26 14.13 -9.21 -20.53
C THR A 26 13.36 -7.88 -20.45
N PRO A 27 13.48 -6.91 -21.39
CA PRO A 27 12.66 -5.70 -21.40
C PRO A 27 11.18 -5.95 -21.75
N LYS A 28 10.88 -6.82 -22.72
CA LYS A 28 9.50 -7.14 -23.13
C LYS A 28 8.75 -7.83 -22.00
N ARG A 29 9.45 -8.68 -21.25
CA ARG A 29 8.96 -9.30 -20.01
C ARG A 29 8.52 -8.29 -18.98
N LYS A 30 9.37 -7.32 -18.70
CA LYS A 30 9.07 -6.25 -17.73
C LYS A 30 7.85 -5.43 -18.16
N ILE A 31 7.71 -5.13 -19.45
CA ILE A 31 6.56 -4.39 -19.99
C ILE A 31 5.27 -5.18 -19.80
N ALA A 32 5.23 -6.44 -20.23
CA ALA A 32 4.04 -7.29 -20.12
C ALA A 32 3.57 -7.46 -18.67
N ILE A 33 4.51 -7.58 -17.73
CA ILE A 33 4.18 -7.66 -16.31
C ILE A 33 3.64 -6.33 -15.78
N ASN A 34 4.24 -5.21 -16.18
CA ASN A 34 3.74 -3.90 -15.79
C ASN A 34 2.32 -3.65 -16.31
N GLU A 35 2.01 -4.05 -17.54
CA GLU A 35 0.66 -3.98 -18.12
C GLU A 35 -0.35 -4.79 -17.29
N ARG A 36 -0.01 -6.04 -16.95
CA ARG A 36 -0.84 -6.89 -16.07
C ARG A 36 -1.04 -6.27 -14.69
N MET A 37 -0.04 -5.56 -14.16
CA MET A 37 -0.19 -4.81 -12.91
C MET A 37 -1.15 -3.62 -13.08
N GLU A 38 -1.09 -2.87 -14.18
CA GLU A 38 -2.05 -1.78 -14.46
C GLU A 38 -3.49 -2.29 -14.59
N ASP A 39 -3.69 -3.43 -15.23
CA ASP A 39 -5.01 -4.05 -15.38
C ASP A 39 -5.61 -4.35 -14.01
N LEU A 40 -4.81 -4.89 -13.08
CA LEU A 40 -5.23 -5.14 -11.71
C LEU A 40 -5.45 -3.85 -10.91
N VAL A 41 -4.64 -2.81 -11.12
CA VAL A 41 -4.81 -1.51 -10.48
C VAL A 41 -6.13 -0.85 -10.92
N SER A 42 -6.48 -0.94 -12.20
CA SER A 42 -7.67 -0.33 -12.79
C SER A 42 -8.93 -1.22 -12.79
N ALA A 43 -8.80 -2.49 -12.41
CA ALA A 43 -9.90 -3.44 -12.41
C ALA A 43 -11.10 -2.95 -11.56
N SER A 44 -12.31 -3.09 -12.08
CA SER A 44 -13.53 -2.84 -11.30
C SER A 44 -13.86 -3.98 -10.33
N LEU A 45 -13.24 -5.14 -10.50
CA LEU A 45 -13.42 -6.32 -9.65
C LEU A 45 -12.73 -6.12 -8.28
N ALA A 46 -13.32 -6.68 -7.23
CA ALA A 46 -12.70 -6.77 -5.90
C ALA A 46 -11.53 -7.77 -5.94
N VAL A 47 -10.30 -7.25 -5.94
CA VAL A 47 -9.05 -8.05 -6.03
C VAL A 47 -8.17 -7.90 -4.79
N GLU A 48 -8.53 -7.01 -3.87
CA GLU A 48 -7.75 -6.62 -2.69
C GLU A 48 -7.52 -7.81 -1.76
N ASP A 49 -8.55 -8.59 -1.45
CA ASP A 49 -8.44 -9.80 -0.62
C ASP A 49 -7.48 -10.82 -1.24
N ALA A 50 -7.57 -11.02 -2.56
CA ALA A 50 -6.68 -11.93 -3.28
C ALA A 50 -5.22 -11.43 -3.30
N LEU A 51 -5.01 -10.11 -3.41
CA LEU A 51 -3.68 -9.49 -3.31
C LEU A 51 -3.10 -9.60 -1.90
N VAL A 52 -3.89 -9.28 -0.86
CA VAL A 52 -3.48 -9.41 0.54
C VAL A 52 -3.12 -10.86 0.85
N GLY A 53 -3.87 -11.82 0.32
CA GLY A 53 -3.56 -13.24 0.43
C GLY A 53 -2.22 -13.66 -0.22
N LEU A 54 -1.56 -12.81 -1.00
CA LEU A 54 -0.24 -13.08 -1.60
C LEU A 54 0.89 -12.32 -0.90
N PHE A 55 0.60 -11.57 0.15
CA PHE A 55 1.63 -10.85 0.92
C PHE A 55 2.59 -11.80 1.64
N ASP A 56 2.23 -13.07 1.83
CA ASP A 56 3.06 -14.10 2.47
C ASP A 56 3.82 -15.00 1.49
N HIS A 57 3.78 -14.68 0.20
CA HIS A 57 4.37 -15.52 -0.84
C HIS A 57 5.90 -15.62 -0.71
N SER A 58 6.45 -16.81 -0.97
CA SER A 58 7.88 -17.10 -0.83
C SER A 58 8.76 -16.45 -1.89
N ASP A 59 8.22 -16.26 -3.10
CA ASP A 59 8.89 -15.49 -4.15
C ASP A 59 8.77 -13.98 -3.85
N HIS A 60 9.89 -13.38 -3.46
CA HIS A 60 10.01 -11.95 -3.16
C HIS A 60 9.76 -11.04 -4.37
N THR A 61 9.95 -11.53 -5.59
CA THR A 61 9.66 -10.77 -6.81
C THR A 61 8.16 -10.66 -7.01
N LEU A 62 7.44 -11.77 -6.90
CA LEU A 62 5.99 -11.79 -6.93
C LEU A 62 5.41 -10.96 -5.78
N GLN A 63 5.92 -11.17 -4.57
CA GLN A 63 5.48 -10.45 -3.37
C GLN A 63 5.64 -8.93 -3.53
N ARG A 64 6.79 -8.47 -4.05
CA ARG A 64 7.01 -7.06 -4.39
C ARG A 64 5.94 -6.52 -5.35
N ARG A 65 5.69 -7.24 -6.45
CA ARG A 65 4.70 -6.81 -7.46
C ARG A 65 3.29 -6.73 -6.89
N VAL A 66 2.88 -7.74 -6.13
CA VAL A 66 1.57 -7.79 -5.47
C VAL A 66 1.38 -6.60 -4.53
N VAL A 67 2.37 -6.32 -3.69
CA VAL A 67 2.30 -5.20 -2.72
C VAL A 67 2.29 -3.86 -3.45
N GLU A 68 3.06 -3.73 -4.53
CA GLU A 68 3.06 -2.52 -5.36
C GLU A 68 1.70 -2.32 -6.03
N THR A 69 1.14 -3.36 -6.65
CA THR A 69 -0.20 -3.33 -7.24
C THR A 69 -1.25 -2.92 -6.20
N TYR A 70 -1.20 -3.48 -4.99
CA TYR A 70 -2.10 -3.12 -3.91
C TYR A 70 -2.01 -1.63 -3.53
N ILE A 71 -0.78 -1.12 -3.30
CA ILE A 71 -0.56 0.29 -2.94
C ILE A 71 -1.05 1.21 -4.05
N ARG A 72 -0.69 0.91 -5.31
CA ARG A 72 -1.06 1.72 -6.46
C ARG A 72 -2.58 1.78 -6.64
N ARG A 73 -3.26 0.66 -6.45
CA ARG A 73 -4.73 0.57 -6.50
C ARG A 73 -5.39 1.41 -5.41
N LEU A 74 -4.92 1.30 -4.16
CA LEU A 74 -5.50 2.01 -3.03
C LEU A 74 -5.35 3.53 -3.14
N TYR A 75 -4.24 3.99 -3.72
CA TYR A 75 -3.90 5.42 -3.82
C TYR A 75 -4.15 6.01 -5.19
N GLN A 76 -4.81 5.33 -6.14
CA GLN A 76 -5.17 5.94 -7.40
C GLN A 76 -6.28 7.01 -7.22
N PRO A 77 -6.25 8.12 -7.98
CA PRO A 77 -5.22 8.58 -8.91
C PRO A 77 -4.12 9.44 -8.23
N TYR A 78 -4.07 9.44 -6.91
CA TYR A 78 -3.27 10.34 -6.08
C TYR A 78 -1.81 9.91 -5.90
N ILE A 79 -1.47 8.66 -6.20
CA ILE A 79 -0.11 8.14 -6.05
C ILE A 79 0.86 8.83 -7.01
N VAL A 80 2.01 9.25 -6.49
CA VAL A 80 3.11 9.74 -7.32
C VAL A 80 3.71 8.56 -8.06
N LYS A 81 3.73 8.61 -9.39
CA LYS A 81 4.27 7.54 -10.23
C LYS A 81 5.70 7.21 -9.82
N GLU A 82 6.00 5.91 -9.78
CA GLU A 82 7.33 5.37 -9.45
C GLU A 82 7.85 5.75 -8.03
N SER A 83 6.98 6.27 -7.15
CA SER A 83 7.37 6.60 -5.77
C SER A 83 7.43 5.39 -4.84
N VAL A 84 6.82 4.26 -5.22
CA VAL A 84 6.78 3.06 -4.39
C VAL A 84 8.19 2.47 -4.29
N ARG A 85 8.71 2.44 -3.07
CA ARG A 85 10.00 1.85 -2.70
C ARG A 85 9.75 0.74 -1.69
N MET A 86 10.61 -0.29 -1.73
CA MET A 86 10.48 -1.44 -0.84
C MET A 86 11.83 -1.88 -0.30
N GLN A 87 11.86 -2.22 0.98
CA GLN A 87 13.03 -2.69 1.69
C GLN A 87 12.70 -3.94 2.50
N TRP A 88 13.53 -4.97 2.37
CA TRP A 88 13.43 -6.16 3.20
C TRP A 88 14.14 -5.92 4.53
N HIS A 89 13.42 -6.13 5.62
CA HIS A 89 13.97 -6.09 6.96
C HIS A 89 13.89 -7.48 7.59
N ARG A 90 14.73 -7.75 8.60
CA ARG A 90 14.78 -9.04 9.34
C ARG A 90 13.42 -9.55 9.81
N SER A 91 12.47 -8.63 10.02
CA SER A 91 11.16 -8.90 10.59
C SER A 91 9.99 -8.80 9.61
N GLY A 92 10.22 -8.43 8.33
CA GLY A 92 9.14 -8.21 7.36
C GLY A 92 9.50 -7.40 6.12
N LEU A 93 8.48 -7.07 5.31
CA LEU A 93 8.60 -6.11 4.19
C LEU A 93 8.26 -4.71 4.69
N PHE A 94 9.10 -3.74 4.37
CA PHE A 94 8.77 -2.33 4.45
C PHE A 94 8.52 -1.77 3.05
N ALA A 95 7.44 -1.01 2.87
CA ALA A 95 7.18 -0.25 1.65
C ALA A 95 6.89 1.21 2.00
N SER A 96 7.34 2.13 1.16
CA SER A 96 7.03 3.55 1.27
C SER A 96 6.67 4.14 -0.09
N TRP A 97 5.79 5.14 -0.11
CA TRP A 97 5.36 5.82 -1.33
C TRP A 97 4.98 7.26 -1.02
N GLU A 98 4.76 8.03 -2.08
CA GLU A 98 4.29 9.41 -1.99
C GLU A 98 2.94 9.54 -2.70
N PHE A 99 2.04 10.35 -2.15
CA PHE A 99 0.74 10.61 -2.74
C PHE A 99 0.32 12.07 -2.52
N LEU A 100 -0.58 12.56 -3.36
CA LEU A 100 -1.11 13.91 -3.30
C LEU A 100 -2.47 13.89 -2.61
N GLU A 101 -2.61 14.59 -1.49
CA GLU A 101 -3.89 14.75 -0.83
C GLU A 101 -4.56 16.04 -1.30
N ASP A 102 -5.74 15.92 -1.92
CA ASP A 102 -6.60 17.05 -2.21
C ASP A 102 -7.33 17.45 -0.91
N HIS A 103 -6.88 18.53 -0.26
CA HIS A 103 -7.62 19.07 0.87
C HIS A 103 -8.87 19.80 0.34
N THR A 104 -10.01 19.09 0.25
CA THR A 104 -11.30 19.76 0.12
C THR A 104 -11.71 20.23 1.50
N GLU A 105 -11.31 21.45 1.87
CA GLU A 105 -12.02 22.15 2.93
C GLU A 105 -13.48 22.27 2.50
N ARG A 106 -14.37 21.46 3.09
CA ARG A 106 -15.80 21.67 2.97
C ARG A 106 -16.13 22.93 3.76
N LYS A 107 -15.89 24.10 3.17
CA LYS A 107 -16.50 25.34 3.65
C LYS A 107 -18.01 25.11 3.58
N ASN A 108 -18.65 25.04 4.74
CA ASN A 108 -20.10 25.14 4.83
C ASN A 108 -20.46 26.52 4.27
N PHE A 109 -20.95 26.56 3.04
CA PHE A 109 -21.47 27.77 2.41
C PHE A 109 -22.80 28.12 3.07
N GLY A 110 -22.74 29.02 4.05
CA GLY A 110 -23.88 29.82 4.47
C GLY A 110 -23.89 31.14 3.71
N SER A 111 -24.93 31.32 2.90
CA SER A 111 -25.51 32.55 2.34
C SER A 111 -24.66 33.53 1.53
N ASP A 112 -25.10 33.69 0.28
CA ASP A 112 -25.38 34.93 -0.45
C ASP A 112 -24.28 35.99 -0.58
N ASP A 113 -23.62 36.03 -1.73
CA ASP A 113 -23.89 37.10 -2.72
C ASP A 113 -23.02 36.98 -3.99
N GLN A 114 -23.73 37.06 -5.12
CA GLN A 114 -23.39 37.56 -6.45
C GLN A 114 -21.92 37.56 -6.95
N GLU A 115 -21.71 36.73 -7.99
CA GLU A 115 -20.88 36.95 -9.19
C GLU A 115 -19.88 38.12 -9.15
N THR A 116 -18.61 37.83 -8.87
CA THR A 116 -17.43 38.39 -9.57
C THR A 116 -16.18 37.89 -8.86
N SER A 117 -15.55 36.83 -9.37
CA SER A 117 -14.08 36.68 -9.42
C SER A 117 -13.75 35.24 -9.81
N GLU A 118 -13.75 35.01 -11.12
CA GLU A 118 -13.30 33.79 -11.81
C GLU A 118 -11.78 33.55 -11.69
N LYS A 119 -11.14 34.08 -10.64
CA LYS A 119 -9.69 34.00 -10.37
C LYS A 119 -9.33 33.71 -8.91
N VAL A 120 -10.29 33.31 -8.06
CA VAL A 120 -10.03 32.98 -6.63
C VAL A 120 -10.21 31.49 -6.31
N PHE A 121 -10.67 30.69 -7.27
CA PHE A 121 -10.76 29.24 -7.13
C PHE A 121 -9.63 28.55 -7.89
N VAL A 122 -9.13 27.44 -7.33
CA VAL A 122 -8.14 26.51 -7.91
C VAL A 122 -6.67 26.80 -7.58
N GLU A 123 -6.39 27.31 -6.37
CA GLU A 123 -5.16 26.91 -5.67
C GLU A 123 -5.56 25.94 -4.55
N LYS A 124 -6.15 24.80 -4.94
CA LYS A 124 -6.15 23.60 -4.11
C LYS A 124 -4.68 23.25 -3.89
N ARG A 125 -4.09 23.67 -2.78
CA ARG A 125 -2.75 23.21 -2.37
C ARG A 125 -2.83 21.69 -2.19
N ARG A 126 -2.47 20.95 -3.24
CA ARG A 126 -2.25 19.52 -3.16
C ARG A 126 -1.05 19.31 -2.26
N LYS A 127 -1.28 18.89 -1.02
CA LYS A 127 -0.18 18.60 -0.10
C LYS A 127 0.37 17.22 -0.46
N LYS A 128 1.68 17.14 -0.65
CA LYS A 128 2.38 15.87 -0.86
C LYS A 128 2.52 15.18 0.49
N LYS A 129 2.05 13.95 0.60
CA LYS A 129 2.13 13.12 1.81
C LYS A 129 2.90 11.83 1.52
N ARG A 130 3.43 11.21 2.58
CA ARG A 130 4.07 9.91 2.50
C ARG A 130 3.16 8.84 3.09
N GLY A 131 3.14 7.69 2.44
CA GLY A 131 2.55 6.48 2.95
C GLY A 131 3.65 5.47 3.25
N ALA A 132 3.46 4.66 4.28
CA ALA A 132 4.29 3.51 4.57
C ALA A 132 3.42 2.28 4.80
N MET A 133 3.94 1.11 4.49
CA MET A 133 3.33 -0.18 4.79
C MET A 133 4.36 -1.10 5.42
N VAL A 134 3.96 -1.83 6.45
CA VAL A 134 4.78 -2.93 6.96
C VAL A 134 3.99 -4.22 6.98
N ILE A 135 4.61 -5.27 6.45
CA ILE A 135 4.09 -6.63 6.42
C ILE A 135 4.85 -7.46 7.44
N ILE A 136 4.17 -7.88 8.50
CA ILE A 136 4.77 -8.52 9.67
C ILE A 136 4.08 -9.85 9.96
N LYS A 137 4.81 -10.80 10.56
CA LYS A 137 4.24 -12.11 10.91
C LYS A 137 3.59 -12.16 12.29
N SER A 138 3.82 -11.15 13.13
CA SER A 138 3.33 -11.11 14.52
C SER A 138 3.25 -9.68 15.04
N LEU A 139 2.20 -9.38 15.81
CA LEU A 139 2.02 -8.10 16.53
C LEU A 139 3.16 -7.81 17.52
N GLN A 140 3.86 -8.83 18.02
CA GLN A 140 5.00 -8.63 18.93
C GLN A 140 6.13 -7.83 18.29
N LEU A 141 6.26 -7.89 16.97
CA LEU A 141 7.28 -7.17 16.21
C LEU A 141 6.89 -5.72 15.94
N LEU A 142 5.61 -5.38 16.11
CA LEU A 142 5.05 -4.10 15.72
C LEU A 142 5.78 -2.89 16.35
N PRO A 143 5.98 -2.80 17.68
CA PRO A 143 6.60 -1.60 18.26
C PRO A 143 8.03 -1.37 17.73
N SER A 144 8.83 -2.43 17.58
CA SER A 144 10.19 -2.31 17.01
C SER A 144 10.19 -1.80 15.57
N ILE A 145 9.18 -2.22 14.81
CA ILE A 145 9.03 -1.91 13.39
C ILE A 145 8.48 -0.51 13.18
N ILE A 146 7.53 -0.08 14.01
CA ILE A 146 7.01 1.30 14.00
C ILE A 146 8.16 2.27 14.25
N SER A 147 9.01 2.01 15.24
CA SER A 147 10.17 2.87 15.50
C SER A 147 11.08 2.99 14.27
N THR A 148 11.35 1.88 13.58
CA THR A 148 12.14 1.90 12.33
C THR A 148 11.42 2.65 11.21
N ALA A 149 10.12 2.40 11.02
CA ALA A 149 9.30 3.06 10.01
C ALA A 149 9.26 4.58 10.20
N LEU A 150 9.09 5.05 11.44
CA LEU A 150 9.07 6.48 11.75
C LEU A 150 10.41 7.15 11.41
N THR A 151 11.54 6.52 11.74
CA THR A 151 12.87 7.08 11.39
C THR A 151 13.11 7.19 9.88
N GLU A 152 12.50 6.32 9.07
CA GLU A 152 12.61 6.35 7.61
C GLU A 152 11.69 7.40 6.97
N ILE A 153 10.57 7.71 7.64
CA ILE A 153 9.58 8.68 7.16
C ILE A 153 9.98 10.12 7.52
N GLU A 154 10.57 10.35 8.71
CA GLU A 154 10.96 11.68 9.23
C GLU A 154 12.10 12.37 8.46
N HIS A 155 12.75 11.69 7.51
CA HIS A 155 14.02 12.17 6.96
C HIS A 155 13.95 13.27 5.88
N ASN A 156 12.78 13.82 5.48
CA ASN A 156 12.75 14.98 4.59
C ASN A 156 11.45 15.80 4.67
N ASP A 157 11.64 17.11 4.51
CA ASP A 157 10.71 18.25 4.42
C ASP A 157 10.21 18.85 5.74
N TYR A 158 10.98 19.84 6.21
CA TYR A 158 10.52 20.93 7.08
C TYR A 158 9.43 21.74 6.37
N GLU A 159 8.19 21.27 6.38
CA GLU A 159 7.04 22.14 6.14
C GLU A 159 6.74 22.92 7.43
N PRO A 160 6.62 24.26 7.36
CA PRO A 160 6.34 25.07 8.54
C PRO A 160 5.01 24.66 9.15
N ALA A 161 5.01 24.50 10.48
CA ALA A 161 3.87 24.11 11.31
C ALA A 161 2.61 24.91 10.95
N GLY A 162 1.79 24.35 10.07
CA GLY A 162 0.58 25.01 9.56
C GLY A 162 -0.71 24.23 9.76
N ASP A 163 -0.63 22.91 9.99
CA ASP A 163 -1.83 22.09 10.22
C ASP A 163 -1.54 20.91 11.16
N PRO A 164 -2.14 20.84 12.36
CA PRO A 164 -2.00 19.72 13.28
C PRO A 164 -2.62 18.41 12.76
N ILE A 165 -3.27 18.42 11.59
CA ILE A 165 -4.00 17.29 10.98
C ILE A 165 -3.27 16.74 9.73
N SER A 166 -2.15 17.35 9.31
CA SER A 166 -1.39 16.90 8.14
C SER A 166 -0.44 15.74 8.46
N GLY A 167 -0.97 14.54 8.67
CA GLY A 167 -0.21 13.32 8.98
C GLY A 167 0.15 12.45 7.78
N ASN A 168 1.27 11.74 7.87
CA ASN A 168 1.61 10.60 7.00
C ASN A 168 0.72 9.39 7.34
N ILE A 169 0.54 8.47 6.39
CA ILE A 169 -0.29 7.28 6.58
C ILE A 169 0.59 6.03 6.75
N MET A 170 0.24 5.18 7.71
CA MET A 170 0.90 3.88 7.91
C MET A 170 -0.12 2.74 7.78
N HIS A 171 0.20 1.76 6.93
CA HIS A 171 -0.54 0.51 6.77
C HIS A 171 0.23 -0.60 7.48
N ILE A 172 -0.47 -1.45 8.23
CA ILE A 172 0.13 -2.58 8.94
C ILE A 172 -0.62 -3.85 8.50
N ALA A 173 0.07 -4.75 7.81
CA ALA A 173 -0.46 -6.06 7.44
C ALA A 173 0.16 -7.14 8.31
N ILE A 174 -0.69 -7.94 8.96
CA ILE A 174 -0.27 -8.99 9.90
C ILE A 174 -0.58 -10.35 9.29
N LEU A 175 0.44 -11.07 8.86
CA LEU A 175 0.34 -12.37 8.20
C LEU A 175 0.38 -13.49 9.22
N GLY A 176 -0.76 -14.11 9.49
CA GLY A 176 -0.91 -15.19 10.47
C GLY A 176 -0.43 -16.55 9.96
N ILE A 177 0.85 -16.70 9.62
CA ILE A 177 1.33 -17.95 8.99
C ILE A 177 1.70 -19.07 9.98
N ASN A 178 1.71 -18.82 11.29
CA ASN A 178 1.82 -19.83 12.36
C ASN A 178 1.79 -19.11 13.70
N ASN A 179 0.66 -18.50 14.00
CA ASN A 179 0.43 -18.09 15.38
C ASN A 179 0.22 -19.37 16.18
N GLN A 180 1.05 -19.62 17.18
CA GLN A 180 0.64 -20.48 18.30
C GLN A 180 -0.63 -19.95 19.03
N MET A 181 -1.28 -18.89 18.53
CA MET A 181 -2.67 -18.55 18.87
C MET A 181 -3.73 -19.36 18.10
N SER A 182 -3.37 -20.21 17.13
CA SER A 182 -4.31 -21.14 16.49
C SER A 182 -4.36 -22.53 17.15
N LEU A 183 -3.39 -22.86 18.01
CA LEU A 183 -3.37 -24.13 18.77
C LEU A 183 -3.99 -24.01 20.17
N LEU A 184 -4.32 -22.79 20.58
CA LEU A 184 -5.22 -22.54 21.69
C LEU A 184 -6.50 -21.96 21.10
N GLN A 185 -7.62 -22.34 21.67
CA GLN A 185 -8.96 -21.89 21.32
C GLN A 185 -9.14 -20.37 21.61
N ASP A 186 -8.33 -19.50 21.00
CA ASP A 186 -8.32 -18.05 21.24
C ASP A 186 -9.04 -17.27 20.12
N CYS A 187 -9.84 -17.95 19.30
CA CYS A 187 -10.75 -17.31 18.34
C CYS A 187 -12.00 -16.71 19.00
N GLU A 188 -11.93 -16.34 20.28
CA GLU A 188 -13.06 -15.86 21.07
C GLU A 188 -12.86 -14.45 21.64
N ASN A 189 -11.83 -13.69 21.24
CA ASN A 189 -11.71 -12.33 21.77
C ASN A 189 -11.01 -11.33 20.85
N GLU A 190 -11.76 -10.81 19.87
CA GLU A 190 -11.43 -9.56 19.16
C GLU A 190 -11.02 -8.44 20.15
N ASP A 191 -11.66 -8.38 21.33
CA ASP A 191 -11.33 -7.41 22.38
C ASP A 191 -9.89 -7.57 22.91
N GLN A 192 -9.35 -8.79 22.94
CA GLN A 192 -7.96 -9.01 23.38
C GLN A 192 -6.97 -8.53 22.31
N ALA A 193 -7.27 -8.74 21.03
CA ALA A 193 -6.47 -8.20 19.95
C ALA A 193 -6.52 -6.66 19.96
N GLN A 194 -7.70 -6.08 20.12
CA GLN A 194 -7.90 -4.63 20.23
C GLN A 194 -7.19 -4.05 21.45
N ALA A 195 -7.25 -4.70 22.62
CA ALA A 195 -6.55 -4.26 23.82
C ALA A 195 -5.02 -4.26 23.64
N ARG A 196 -4.46 -5.22 22.90
CA ARG A 196 -3.03 -5.23 22.55
C ARG A 196 -2.68 -4.11 21.61
N VAL A 197 -3.51 -3.82 20.61
CA VAL A 197 -3.32 -2.68 19.70
C VAL A 197 -3.37 -1.36 20.47
N ASN A 198 -4.33 -1.18 21.37
CA ASN A 198 -4.46 0.05 22.18
C ASN A 198 -3.26 0.30 23.13
N LYS A 199 -2.52 -0.76 23.48
CA LYS A 199 -1.32 -0.65 24.33
C LYS A 199 -0.08 -0.22 23.55
N LEU A 200 -0.04 -0.50 22.24
CA LEU A 200 1.07 -0.21 21.35
C LEU A 200 1.05 1.25 20.91
#